data_AF-V4NPC3-F1
#
_entry.id   AF-V4NPC3-F1
#
_cell.length_a   1.000
_cell.length_b   1.000
_cell.length_c   1.000
_cell.angle_alpha   90.00
_cell.angle_beta   90.00
_cell.angle_gamma   90.00
#
_symmetry.space_group_name_H-M   'P 1'
#
loop_
_entity.id
_entity.type
_entity.pdbx_description
1 polymer ?
#
loop_
_entity_poly.entity_id
_entity_poly.type
_entity_poly.pdbx_seq_one_letter_code
_entity_poly.pdbx_strand_id
1 'polypeptide(L)'
;MPDTTRPKVEKISIALTQDMAAMVRDAVDSGEFASSSEVVRDALGDWKSKRMERELKLAELRQLVAEGHASGYVEWTGADEFLARAREKAGLPPRDSD
;
A
#
# COMPACT_ATOMS: atom_id res chain seq x y z
N MET A 1 38.01 -1.64 14.52
CA MET A 1 37.46 -0.30 14.16
C MET A 1 36.67 -0.48 12.86
N PRO A 2 35.34 -0.30 12.83
CA PRO A 2 34.63 -0.30 11.56
C PRO A 2 35.03 0.95 10.77
N ASP A 3 35.44 0.73 9.52
CA ASP A 3 35.79 1.77 8.55
C ASP A 3 34.60 2.72 8.33
N THR A 4 34.77 3.98 8.71
CA THR A 4 33.75 5.05 8.61
C THR A 4 33.78 5.79 7.28
N THR A 5 34.55 5.31 6.30
CA THR A 5 34.75 5.99 5.01
C THR A 5 33.82 5.49 3.90
N ARG A 6 32.63 5.00 4.23
CA ARG A 6 31.62 4.73 3.19
C ARG A 6 31.01 6.08 2.74
N PRO A 7 31.06 6.45 1.46
CA PRO A 7 30.47 7.71 1.01
C PRO A 7 28.97 7.73 1.34
N LYS A 8 28.47 8.86 1.87
CA LYS A 8 27.03 9.07 2.19
C LYS A 8 26.10 8.92 0.98
N VAL A 9 26.65 8.90 -0.23
CA VAL A 9 25.94 8.82 -1.50
C VAL A 9 26.66 7.82 -2.40
N GLU A 10 25.93 6.84 -2.91
CA GLU A 10 26.41 5.89 -3.91
C GLU A 10 25.96 6.32 -5.31
N LYS A 11 26.86 6.28 -6.29
CA LYS A 11 26.53 6.64 -7.68
C LYS A 11 26.04 5.40 -8.42
N ILE A 12 24.80 5.46 -8.89
CA ILE A 12 24.18 4.39 -9.67
C ILE A 12 23.87 4.93 -11.06
N SER A 13 24.30 4.22 -12.11
CA SER A 13 23.89 4.52 -13.49
C SER A 13 22.57 3.81 -13.77
N ILE A 14 21.55 4.58 -14.16
CA ILE A 14 20.21 4.08 -14.47
C ILE A 14 19.79 4.58 -15.84
N ALA A 15 19.05 3.75 -16.57
CA ALA A 15 18.38 4.16 -17.80
C ALA A 15 16.97 4.64 -17.47
N LEU A 16 16.64 5.87 -17.87
CA LEU A 16 15.29 6.42 -17.82
C LEU A 16 14.70 6.42 -19.23
N THR A 17 13.38 6.27 -19.33
CA THR A 17 12.69 6.53 -20.60
C THR A 17 12.88 8.00 -21.00
N GLN A 18 12.70 8.31 -22.29
CA GLN A 18 12.86 9.68 -22.78
C GLN A 18 11.96 10.67 -22.04
N ASP A 19 10.71 10.28 -21.78
CA ASP A 19 9.73 11.10 -21.06
C ASP A 19 10.13 11.31 -19.60
N MET A 20 10.61 10.27 -18.91
CA MET A 20 11.12 10.40 -17.54
C MET A 20 12.34 11.32 -17.46
N ALA A 21 13.26 11.18 -18.42
CA ALA A 21 14.41 12.06 -18.49
C ALA A 21 14.01 13.52 -18.78
N ALA A 22 12.96 13.75 -19.56
CA ALA A 22 12.40 15.09 -19.79
C ALA A 22 11.82 15.68 -18.50
N MET A 23 10.97 14.94 -17.79
CA MET A 23 10.42 15.37 -16.50
C MET A 23 11.52 15.75 -15.50
N VAL A 24 12.60 14.96 -15.42
CA VAL A 24 13.73 15.26 -14.52
C VAL A 24 14.47 16.53 -14.93
N ARG A 25 14.62 16.79 -16.24
CA ARG A 25 15.26 18.04 -16.72
C ARG A 25 14.37 19.24 -16.44
N ASP A 26 13.08 19.16 -16.78
CA ASP A 26 12.13 20.25 -16.57
C ASP A 26 12.04 20.67 -15.10
N ALA A 27 12.07 19.71 -14.18
CA ALA A 27 12.06 19.95 -12.73
C ALA A 27 13.34 20.64 -12.22
N VAL A 28 14.47 20.47 -12.91
CA VAL A 28 15.72 21.17 -12.58
C VAL A 28 15.76 22.54 -13.25
N ASP A 29 15.36 22.62 -14.53
CA ASP A 29 15.36 23.86 -15.31
C ASP A 29 14.34 24.88 -14.77
N SER A 30 13.24 24.42 -14.17
CA SER A 30 12.28 25.27 -13.46
C SER A 30 12.80 25.82 -12.13
N GLY A 31 13.88 25.24 -11.60
CA GLY A 31 14.42 25.56 -10.27
C GLY A 31 13.69 24.89 -9.10
N GLU A 32 12.72 24.00 -9.36
CA GLU A 32 12.06 23.22 -8.31
C GLU A 32 13.05 22.30 -7.57
N PHE A 33 14.04 21.77 -8.30
CA PHE A 33 15.11 20.94 -7.75
C PHE A 33 16.48 21.48 -8.17
N ALA A 34 17.48 21.37 -7.28
CA ALA A 34 18.83 21.82 -7.58
C ALA A 34 19.62 20.86 -8.47
N SER A 35 19.19 19.60 -8.60
CA SER A 35 19.84 18.61 -9.45
C SER A 35 18.95 17.40 -9.78
N SER A 36 19.27 16.71 -10.87
CA SER A 36 18.60 15.44 -11.23
C SER A 36 18.71 14.36 -10.16
N SER A 37 19.81 14.36 -9.40
CA SER A 37 19.98 13.41 -8.29
C SER A 37 19.04 13.69 -7.12
N GLU A 38 18.60 14.93 -6.95
CA GLU A 38 17.63 15.32 -5.94
C GLU A 38 16.22 14.88 -6.32
N VAL A 39 15.80 15.13 -7.57
CA VAL A 39 14.53 14.64 -8.14
C VAL A 39 14.41 13.12 -7.96
N VAL A 40 15.46 12.37 -8.29
CA VAL A 40 15.45 10.90 -8.17
C VAL A 40 15.37 10.45 -6.71
N ARG A 41 16.07 11.13 -5.78
CA ARG A 41 15.98 10.78 -4.35
C ARG A 41 14.61 11.05 -3.78
N ASP A 42 13.99 12.16 -4.16
CA ASP A 42 12.64 12.53 -3.74
C ASP A 42 11.62 11.48 -4.23
N ALA A 43 11.63 11.17 -5.53
CA ALA A 43 10.79 10.13 -6.12
C ALA A 43 10.99 8.74 -5.48
N LEU A 44 12.23 8.38 -5.13
CA LEU A 44 12.53 7.14 -4.41
C LEU A 44 12.02 7.15 -2.96
N GLY A 45 12.01 8.32 -2.31
CA GLY A 45 11.40 8.53 -1.00
C GLY A 45 9.91 8.24 -1.04
N ASP A 46 9.20 8.83 -2.00
CA ASP A 46 7.78 8.59 -2.26
C ASP A 46 7.47 7.13 -2.56
N TRP A 47 8.27 6.51 -3.42
CA TRP A 47 8.14 5.09 -3.73
C TRP A 47 8.32 4.22 -2.49
N LYS A 48 9.32 4.51 -1.65
CA LYS A 48 9.54 3.80 -0.38
C LYS A 48 8.34 3.93 0.56
N SER A 49 7.81 5.14 0.73
CA SER A 49 6.63 5.40 1.57
C SER A 49 5.42 4.60 1.10
N LYS A 50 5.14 4.61 -0.21
CA LYS A 50 4.06 3.81 -0.83
C LYS A 50 4.23 2.31 -0.57
N ARG A 51 5.46 1.79 -0.59
CA ARG A 51 5.72 0.38 -0.27
C ARG A 51 5.51 0.08 1.21
N MET A 52 5.96 0.95 2.11
CA MET A 52 5.74 0.78 3.55
C MET A 52 4.24 0.72 3.88
N GLU A 53 3.45 1.62 3.30
CA GLU A 53 2.00 1.62 3.46
C GLU A 53 1.36 0.33 2.94
N ARG A 54 1.82 -0.17 1.78
CA ARG A 54 1.34 -1.44 1.22
C ARG A 54 1.65 -2.62 2.13
N GLU A 55 2.86 -2.69 2.68
CA GLU A 55 3.24 -3.78 3.59
C GLU A 55 2.43 -3.75 4.89
N LEU A 56 2.17 -2.56 5.45
CA LEU A 56 1.30 -2.42 6.63
C LEU A 56 -0.12 -2.91 6.35
N LYS A 57 -0.74 -2.47 5.25
CA LYS A 57 -2.07 -2.94 4.83
C LYS A 57 -2.11 -4.45 4.62
N LEU A 58 -1.06 -5.02 4.03
CA LEU A 58 -0.99 -6.45 3.81
C LEU A 58 -0.82 -7.23 5.12
N ALA A 59 -0.07 -6.69 6.08
CA ALA A 59 0.05 -7.27 7.42
C ALA A 59 -1.30 -7.25 8.16
N GLU A 60 -2.04 -6.13 8.10
CA GLU A 60 -3.38 -5.99 8.66
C GLU A 60 -4.36 -7.00 8.04
N LEU A 61 -4.39 -7.13 6.72
CA LEU A 61 -5.24 -8.12 6.04
C LEU A 61 -4.91 -9.56 6.46
N ARG A 62 -3.62 -9.90 6.60
CA ARG A 62 -3.20 -11.22 7.09
C ARG A 62 -3.67 -11.46 8.53
N GLN A 63 -3.61 -10.45 9.38
CA GLN A 63 -4.10 -10.53 10.75
C GLN A 63 -5.61 -10.78 10.79
N LEU A 64 -6.40 -10.02 10.03
CA LEU A 64 -7.86 -10.19 9.94
C LEU A 64 -8.26 -11.58 9.42
N VAL A 65 -7.53 -12.10 8.43
CA VAL A 65 -7.74 -13.47 7.93
C VAL A 65 -7.42 -14.50 9.01
N ALA A 66 -6.30 -14.34 9.74
CA ALA A 66 -5.94 -15.24 10.84
C ALA A 66 -6.97 -15.20 11.98
N GLU A 67 -7.48 -14.02 12.33
CA GLU A 67 -8.56 -13.85 13.29
C GLU A 67 -9.85 -14.56 12.83
N GLY A 68 -10.22 -14.40 11.56
CA GLY A 68 -11.36 -15.12 10.96
C GLY A 68 -11.18 -16.64 11.06
N HIS A 69 -10.01 -17.17 10.71
CA HIS A 69 -9.72 -18.60 10.86
C HIS A 69 -9.77 -19.07 12.32
N ALA A 70 -9.28 -18.26 13.26
CA ALA A 70 -9.28 -18.56 14.69
C ALA A 70 -10.69 -18.46 15.33
N SER A 71 -11.61 -17.71 14.71
CA SER A 71 -12.99 -17.57 15.18
C SER A 71 -13.83 -18.85 15.04
N GLY A 72 -13.28 -19.86 14.35
CA GLY A 72 -13.96 -21.12 14.07
C GLY A 72 -14.80 -21.03 12.80
N TYR A 73 -15.26 -22.20 12.34
CA TYR A 73 -16.11 -22.31 11.16
C TYR A 73 -17.53 -22.67 11.58
N VAL A 74 -18.49 -22.10 10.87
CA VAL A 74 -19.91 -22.46 10.99
C VAL A 74 -20.35 -23.14 9.70
N GLU A 75 -21.31 -24.05 9.82
CA GLU A 75 -21.95 -24.64 8.65
C GLU A 75 -22.64 -23.56 7.82
N TRP A 76 -22.49 -23.63 6.50
CA TRP A 76 -23.18 -22.72 5.59
C TRP A 76 -24.61 -23.19 5.37
N THR A 77 -25.57 -22.46 5.92
CA THR A 77 -27.01 -22.79 5.84
C THR A 77 -27.76 -22.05 4.74
N GLY A 78 -27.06 -21.24 3.93
CA GLY A 78 -27.64 -20.48 2.84
C GLY A 78 -27.74 -18.97 3.14
N ALA A 79 -27.83 -18.18 2.07
CA ALA A 79 -27.82 -16.71 2.17
C ALA A 79 -29.05 -16.16 2.90
N ASP A 80 -30.22 -16.76 2.71
CA ASP A 80 -31.48 -16.30 3.31
C ASP A 80 -31.46 -16.43 4.84
N GLU A 81 -31.01 -17.58 5.35
CA GLU A 81 -30.90 -17.82 6.80
C GLU A 81 -29.83 -16.92 7.43
N PHE A 82 -28.69 -16.74 6.76
CA PHE A 82 -27.65 -15.82 7.20
C PHE A 82 -28.17 -14.38 7.30
N LEU A 83 -28.91 -13.91 6.30
CA LEU A 83 -29.50 -12.57 6.27
C LEU A 83 -30.61 -12.42 7.32
N ALA A 84 -31.44 -13.44 7.53
CA ALA A 84 -32.47 -13.43 8.57
C ALA A 84 -31.84 -13.26 9.96
N ARG A 85 -30.82 -14.06 10.28
CA ARG A 85 -30.06 -13.98 11.53
C ARG A 85 -29.38 -12.63 11.72
N ALA A 86 -28.79 -12.07 10.66
CA ALA A 86 -28.16 -10.76 10.70
C ALA A 86 -29.17 -9.62 10.97
N ARG A 87 -30.37 -9.69 10.37
CA ARG A 87 -31.45 -8.71 10.57
C ARG A 87 -32.05 -8.78 11.97
N GLU A 88 -32.28 -9.98 12.48
CA GLU A 88 -32.72 -10.18 13.86
C GLU A 88 -31.73 -9.54 14.85
N LYS A 89 -30.43 -9.81 14.68
CA LYS A 89 -29.38 -9.22 15.51
C LYS A 89 -29.30 -7.68 15.39
N ALA A 90 -29.69 -7.13 14.24
CA ALA A 90 -29.77 -5.69 13.99
C ALA A 90 -31.12 -5.05 14.39
N GLY A 91 -32.10 -5.83 14.85
CA GLY A 91 -33.44 -5.34 15.21
C GLY A 91 -34.31 -4.93 14.01
N LEU A 92 -34.04 -5.46 12.83
CA LEU A 92 -34.78 -5.16 11.60
C LEU A 92 -35.92 -6.17 11.37
N PRO A 93 -37.05 -5.74 10.76
CA PRO A 93 -38.15 -6.65 10.45
C PRO A 93 -37.74 -7.71 9.39
N PRO A 94 -38.43 -8.87 9.35
CA PRO A 94 -38.22 -9.91 8.34
C PRO A 94 -38.38 -9.34 6.92
N ARG A 95 -37.75 -9.99 5.93
CA ARG A 95 -37.99 -9.61 4.53
C ARG A 95 -39.38 -10.13 4.15
N ASP A 96 -40.24 -9.25 3.66
CA ASP A 96 -41.49 -9.67 3.04
C ASP A 96 -41.16 -10.54 1.83
N SER A 97 -41.76 -11.73 1.79
CA SER A 97 -41.67 -12.67 0.67
C SER A 97 -42.54 -12.16 -0.48
N ASP A 98 -41.91 -11.79 -1.59
CA ASP A 98 -42.56 -11.59 -2.90
C ASP A 98 -42.17 -12.77 -3.81
#